data_AF-R5XKQ7-F1
#
_entry.id   AF-R5XKQ7-F1
#
_cell.length_a   1.000
_cell.length_b   1.000
_cell.length_c   1.000
_cell.angle_alpha   90.00
_cell.angle_beta   90.00
_cell.angle_gamma   90.00
#
_symmetry.space_group_name_H-M   'P 1'
#
loop_
_entity.id
_entity.type
_entity.pdbx_description
1 polymer ?
#
loop_
_entity_poly.entity_id
_entity_poly.type
_entity_poly.pdbx_seq_one_letter_code
_entity_poly.pdbx_strand_id
1 'polypeptide(L)'
;MPVTDLFNPLLLPFFSGIIFVLIVAFYLGKQEKKILINRENVEIQKEDTNKEKISTTLFLINILIIIITIGFLISGKVNPTVAFMVAFSIALMINYPNTKKQKEIIDNHAKEALMMASILFAAGAFIGIMQKSEMITAMSNFLVESIPESSGKYLPIITGVLSMPASLLFDPDSFYFGILPILSNTAAQFDIPAFAVGRAAILGQMTTGFPVSPLTGSTFLLIGLTGVELGEHQKKTIPYAFLATIIMLVVAILTGALYR
;
A
#
# COMPACT_ATOMS: atom_id res chain seq x y z
N MET A 1 -1.03 16.47 8.21
CA MET A 1 -2.43 16.00 8.33
C MET A 1 -2.39 14.61 8.95
N PRO A 2 -3.29 14.28 9.91
CA PRO A 2 -3.45 12.92 10.41
C PRO A 2 -3.72 11.92 9.28
N VAL A 3 -3.18 10.69 9.42
CA VAL A 3 -3.37 9.61 8.44
C VAL A 3 -4.85 9.27 8.26
N THR A 4 -5.62 9.34 9.35
CA THR A 4 -7.07 9.10 9.36
C THR A 4 -7.84 10.05 8.45
N ASP A 5 -7.43 11.32 8.35
CA ASP A 5 -8.13 12.33 7.55
C ASP A 5 -7.83 12.15 6.06
N LEU A 6 -6.69 11.50 5.75
CA LEU A 6 -6.33 11.14 4.38
C LEU A 6 -7.10 9.90 3.94
N PHE A 7 -7.18 8.89 4.81
CA PHE A 7 -7.66 7.56 4.45
C PHE A 7 -9.16 7.35 4.67
N ASN A 8 -9.77 7.88 5.74
CA ASN A 8 -11.17 7.59 6.07
C ASN A 8 -12.17 7.93 4.95
N PRO A 9 -12.03 9.05 4.21
CA PRO A 9 -12.91 9.34 3.07
C PRO A 9 -12.77 8.31 1.94
N LEU A 10 -11.63 7.65 1.84
CA LEU A 10 -11.34 6.64 0.82
C LEU A 10 -11.88 5.25 1.16
N LEU A 11 -12.50 5.05 2.33
CA LEU A 11 -13.09 3.76 2.69
C LEU A 11 -14.13 3.29 1.66
N LEU A 12 -15.06 4.16 1.25
CA LEU A 12 -16.08 3.80 0.26
C LEU A 12 -15.47 3.44 -1.11
N PRO A 13 -14.55 4.25 -1.67
CA PRO A 13 -13.74 3.85 -2.83
C PRO A 13 -13.06 2.49 -2.65
N PHE A 14 -12.36 2.26 -1.53
CA PHE A 14 -11.68 0.98 -1.28
C PHE A 14 -12.65 -0.21 -1.27
N PHE A 15 -13.82 -0.07 -0.65
CA PHE A 15 -14.84 -1.11 -0.69
C PHE A 15 -15.28 -1.46 -2.12
N SER A 16 -15.42 -0.45 -2.99
CA SER A 16 -15.74 -0.70 -4.41
C SER A 16 -14.63 -1.47 -5.13
N GLY A 17 -13.37 -1.16 -4.82
CA GLY A 17 -12.21 -1.89 -5.34
C GLY A 17 -12.17 -3.34 -4.86
N ILE A 18 -12.43 -3.58 -3.56
CA ILE A 18 -12.51 -4.92 -2.99
C ILE A 18 -13.61 -5.74 -3.67
N ILE A 19 -14.81 -5.18 -3.83
CA ILE A 19 -15.92 -5.86 -4.52
C ILE A 19 -15.51 -6.23 -5.95
N PHE A 20 -14.87 -5.31 -6.67
CA PHE A 20 -14.40 -5.57 -8.03
C PHE A 20 -13.35 -6.69 -8.06
N VAL A 21 -12.36 -6.67 -7.17
CA VAL A 21 -11.33 -7.73 -7.08
C VAL A 21 -11.97 -9.09 -6.78
N LEU A 22 -12.98 -9.15 -5.90
CA LEU A 22 -13.71 -10.38 -5.61
C LEU A 22 -14.48 -10.90 -6.84
N ILE A 23 -15.09 -10.01 -7.63
CA ILE A 23 -15.76 -10.38 -8.89
C ILE A 23 -14.75 -10.95 -9.89
N VAL A 24 -13.60 -10.30 -10.06
CA VAL A 24 -12.53 -10.78 -10.95
C VAL A 24 -12.01 -12.14 -10.49
N ALA A 25 -11.75 -12.30 -9.19
CA ALA A 25 -11.31 -13.57 -8.61
C ALA A 25 -12.33 -14.69 -8.84
N PHE A 26 -13.63 -14.42 -8.64
CA PHE A 26 -14.70 -15.37 -8.93
C PHE A 26 -14.76 -15.73 -10.41
N TYR A 27 -14.63 -14.75 -11.30
CA TYR A 27 -14.65 -14.96 -12.74
C TYR A 27 -13.47 -15.83 -13.22
N LEU A 28 -12.25 -15.53 -12.77
CA LEU A 28 -11.06 -16.31 -13.07
C LEU A 28 -11.16 -17.73 -12.49
N GLY A 29 -11.60 -17.86 -11.23
CA GLY A 29 -11.81 -19.17 -10.60
C GLY A 29 -12.84 -20.03 -11.31
N LYS A 30 -13.91 -19.44 -11.85
CA LYS A 30 -14.91 -20.17 -12.65
C LYS A 30 -14.35 -20.65 -13.99
N GLN A 31 -13.44 -19.91 -14.60
CA GLN A 31 -12.75 -20.34 -15.82
C GLN A 31 -11.82 -21.51 -15.54
N GLU A 32 -11.01 -21.43 -14.49
CA GLU A 32 -10.10 -22.50 -14.10
C GLU A 32 -10.85 -23.78 -13.69
N LYS A 33 -12.01 -23.65 -13.02
CA LYS A 33 -12.85 -24.82 -12.70
C LYS A 33 -13.23 -25.62 -13.95
N LYS A 34 -13.47 -24.98 -15.10
CA LYS A 34 -13.78 -25.68 -16.35
C LYS A 34 -12.58 -26.45 -16.91
N ILE A 35 -11.36 -25.96 -16.66
CA ILE A 35 -10.11 -26.59 -17.07
C ILE A 35 -9.78 -27.77 -16.16
N LEU A 36 -9.97 -27.61 -14.84
CA LEU A 36 -9.70 -28.61 -13.81
C LEU A 36 -10.67 -29.79 -13.83
N ILE A 37 -11.93 -29.59 -14.23
CA ILE A 37 -12.89 -30.70 -14.46
C ILE A 37 -12.37 -31.70 -15.52
N ASN A 38 -11.44 -31.29 -16.38
CA ASN A 38 -10.80 -32.14 -17.38
C ASN A 38 -9.45 -32.74 -16.95
N ARG A 39 -8.99 -32.44 -15.74
CA ARG A 39 -7.76 -32.98 -15.13
C ARG A 39 -8.10 -33.58 -13.77
N GLU A 40 -8.78 -34.72 -13.76
CA GLU A 40 -8.87 -35.56 -12.58
C GLU A 40 -7.46 -36.04 -12.21
N ASN A 41 -7.14 -35.98 -10.91
CA ASN A 41 -5.85 -36.27 -10.27
C ASN A 41 -4.87 -35.09 -10.19
N VAL A 42 -5.22 -34.11 -9.34
CA VAL A 42 -4.21 -33.35 -8.61
C VAL A 42 -4.04 -34.03 -7.26
N GLU A 43 -2.96 -34.79 -7.13
CA GLU A 43 -2.52 -35.36 -5.86
C GLU A 43 -2.02 -34.20 -4.99
N ILE A 44 -2.79 -33.83 -3.96
CA ILE A 44 -2.37 -32.82 -3.00
C ILE A 44 -1.21 -33.43 -2.21
N GLN A 45 0.02 -33.13 -2.62
CA GLN A 45 1.20 -33.39 -1.80
C GLN A 45 1.04 -32.56 -0.53
N LYS A 46 0.66 -33.23 0.56
CA LYS A 46 0.79 -32.68 1.90
C LYS A 46 2.28 -32.58 2.16
N GLU A 47 2.87 -31.41 1.96
CA GLU A 47 4.15 -31.12 2.57
C GLU A 47 3.98 -31.25 4.09
N ASP A 48 4.55 -32.33 4.64
CA ASP A 48 4.84 -32.46 6.07
C ASP A 48 5.91 -31.41 6.41
N THR A 49 5.47 -30.15 6.46
CA THR A 49 6.19 -29.11 7.17
C THR A 49 6.24 -29.57 8.61
N ASN A 50 7.44 -29.89 9.06
CA ASN A 50 7.79 -30.22 10.44
C ASN A 50 7.45 -29.00 11.31
N LYS A 51 6.15 -28.78 11.57
CA LYS A 51 5.63 -27.65 12.31
C LYS A 51 6.03 -27.89 13.76
N GLU A 52 7.03 -27.15 14.22
CA GLU A 52 7.19 -26.91 15.65
C GLU A 52 5.79 -26.68 16.24
N LYS A 53 5.45 -27.41 17.30
CA LYS A 53 4.15 -27.29 17.97
C LYS A 53 3.99 -25.87 18.47
N ILE A 54 3.40 -25.00 17.66
CA ILE A 54 2.98 -23.66 18.06
C ILE A 54 2.04 -23.86 19.23
N SER A 55 2.40 -23.30 20.39
CA SER A 55 1.55 -23.36 21.57
C SER A 55 0.22 -22.71 21.25
N THR A 56 -0.86 -23.50 21.25
CA THR A 56 -2.22 -23.03 20.99
C THR A 56 -2.60 -21.86 21.90
N THR A 57 -2.09 -21.85 23.14
CA THR A 57 -2.30 -20.76 24.10
C THR A 57 -1.61 -19.47 23.68
N LEU A 58 -0.34 -19.52 23.25
CA LEU A 58 0.37 -18.32 22.78
C LEU A 58 -0.25 -17.78 21.48
N PHE A 59 -0.69 -18.68 20.61
CA PHE A 59 -1.43 -18.31 19.41
C PHE A 59 -2.71 -17.52 19.74
N LEU A 60 -3.53 -18.02 20.67
CA LEU A 60 -4.76 -17.33 21.09
C LEU A 60 -4.48 -15.98 21.76
N ILE A 61 -3.41 -15.88 22.57
CA ILE A 61 -3.02 -14.61 23.18
C ILE A 61 -2.58 -13.60 22.10
N ASN A 62 -1.79 -14.02 21.12
CA ASN A 62 -1.38 -13.14 20.02
C ASN A 62 -2.58 -12.66 19.19
N ILE A 63 -3.54 -13.55 18.90
CA ILE A 63 -4.79 -13.16 18.24
C ILE A 63 -5.55 -12.13 19.07
N LEU A 64 -5.63 -12.30 20.40
CA LEU A 64 -6.29 -11.34 21.27
C LEU A 64 -5.59 -9.97 21.25
N ILE A 65 -4.25 -9.93 21.33
CA ILE A 65 -3.46 -8.70 21.23
C ILE A 65 -3.78 -8.01 19.90
N ILE A 66 -3.77 -8.74 18.78
CA ILE A 66 -4.08 -8.20 17.45
C ILE A 66 -5.50 -7.60 17.42
N ILE A 67 -6.51 -8.31 17.92
CA ILE A 67 -7.90 -7.83 17.94
C ILE A 67 -8.02 -6.54 18.76
N ILE A 68 -7.38 -6.49 19.94
CA ILE A 68 -7.38 -5.29 20.80
C ILE A 68 -6.68 -4.12 20.11
N THR A 69 -5.51 -4.35 19.53
CA THR A 69 -4.76 -3.31 18.80
C THR A 69 -5.57 -2.77 17.63
N ILE A 70 -6.17 -3.65 16.82
CA ILE A 70 -7.04 -3.25 15.71
C ILE A 70 -8.24 -2.45 16.24
N GLY A 71 -8.86 -2.85 17.35
CA GLY A 71 -9.94 -2.10 17.98
C GLY A 71 -9.54 -0.67 18.36
N PHE A 72 -8.34 -0.49 18.94
CA PHE A 72 -7.81 0.85 19.23
C PHE A 72 -7.55 1.66 17.95
N LEU A 73 -6.98 1.04 16.92
CA LEU A 73 -6.71 1.70 15.63
C LEU A 73 -8.01 2.17 14.96
N ILE A 74 -9.05 1.32 14.91
CA ILE A 74 -10.35 1.66 14.33
C ILE A 74 -11.03 2.77 15.13
N SER A 75 -10.87 2.79 16.46
CA SER A 75 -11.46 3.84 17.30
C SER A 75 -10.89 5.24 17.04
N GLY A 76 -9.69 5.34 16.44
CA GLY A 76 -9.00 6.60 16.20
C GLY A 76 -8.54 7.34 17.46
N LYS A 77 -8.73 6.78 18.67
CA LYS A 77 -8.45 7.45 19.95
C LYS A 77 -6.97 7.48 20.33
N VAL A 78 -6.17 6.59 19.75
CA VAL A 78 -4.75 6.42 20.07
C VAL A 78 -3.95 6.57 18.79
N ASN A 79 -2.83 7.27 18.85
CA ASN A 79 -1.91 7.37 17.72
C ASN A 79 -1.45 5.95 17.32
N PRO A 80 -1.54 5.57 16.02
CA PRO A 80 -1.15 4.24 15.55
C PRO A 80 0.26 3.81 15.98
N THR A 81 1.23 4.73 15.95
CA THR A 81 2.60 4.48 16.38
C THR A 81 2.66 4.00 17.83
N VAL A 82 1.90 4.67 18.71
CA VAL A 82 1.83 4.31 20.13
C VAL A 82 1.14 2.96 20.31
N ALA A 83 0.04 2.73 19.58
CA ALA A 83 -0.69 1.46 19.64
C ALA A 83 0.21 0.26 19.24
N PHE A 84 0.98 0.39 18.16
CA PHE A 84 1.91 -0.64 17.71
C PHE A 84 3.10 -0.83 18.66
N MET A 85 3.69 0.26 19.19
CA MET A 85 4.80 0.16 20.15
C MET A 85 4.40 -0.59 21.42
N VAL A 86 3.21 -0.29 21.95
CA VAL A 86 2.69 -0.96 23.16
C VAL A 86 2.35 -2.41 22.84
N ALA A 87 1.65 -2.67 21.74
CA ALA A 87 1.29 -4.03 21.33
C ALA A 87 2.52 -4.91 21.11
N PHE A 88 3.55 -4.38 20.42
CA PHE A 88 4.83 -5.07 20.21
C PHE A 88 5.54 -5.35 21.54
N SER A 89 5.63 -4.37 22.44
CA SER A 89 6.25 -4.55 23.76
C SER A 89 5.56 -5.67 24.56
N ILE A 90 4.22 -5.67 24.60
CA ILE A 90 3.43 -6.68 25.29
C ILE A 90 3.61 -8.06 24.63
N ALA A 91 3.51 -8.13 23.30
CA ALA A 91 3.68 -9.38 22.55
C ALA A 91 5.09 -9.96 22.76
N LEU A 92 6.13 -9.13 22.73
CA LEU A 92 7.50 -9.58 22.92
C LEU A 92 7.71 -10.14 24.34
N MET A 93 7.18 -9.49 25.37
CA MET A 93 7.26 -9.97 26.75
C MET A 93 6.52 -11.30 26.96
N ILE A 94 5.34 -11.48 26.36
CA ILE A 94 4.54 -12.70 26.52
C ILE A 94 5.12 -13.87 25.72
N ASN A 95 5.50 -13.64 24.46
CA ASN A 95 6.02 -14.71 23.60
C ASN A 95 7.45 -15.12 23.99
N TYR A 96 8.25 -14.16 24.48
CA TYR A 96 9.65 -14.39 24.85
C TYR A 96 9.93 -13.83 26.24
N PRO A 97 9.61 -14.56 27.32
CA PRO A 97 9.86 -14.09 28.69
C PRO A 97 11.35 -13.89 29.02
N ASN A 98 12.25 -14.50 28.22
CA ASN A 98 13.70 -14.40 28.41
C ASN A 98 14.27 -13.18 27.67
N THR A 99 14.92 -12.27 28.40
CA THR A 99 15.50 -11.04 27.86
C THR A 99 16.57 -11.26 26.78
N LYS A 100 17.33 -12.37 26.83
CA LYS A 100 18.28 -12.72 25.76
C LYS A 100 17.57 -13.08 24.46
N LYS A 101 16.48 -13.86 24.55
CA LYS A 101 15.64 -14.18 23.39
C LYS A 101 14.94 -12.94 22.83
N GLN A 102 14.46 -12.03 23.70
CA GLN A 102 13.89 -10.77 23.24
C GLN A 102 14.90 -9.97 22.42
N LYS A 103 16.14 -9.86 22.93
CA LYS A 103 17.22 -9.18 22.21
C LYS A 103 17.53 -9.85 20.88
N GLU A 104 17.65 -11.17 20.85
CA GLU A 104 17.89 -11.93 19.62
C GLU A 104 16.81 -11.68 18.56
N ILE A 105 15.53 -11.71 18.96
CA ILE A 105 14.42 -11.40 18.05
C ILE A 105 14.47 -9.95 17.56
N ILE A 106 14.76 -8.99 18.44
CA ILE A 106 14.93 -7.59 18.04
C ILE A 106 16.09 -7.46 17.04
N ASP A 107 17.25 -8.03 17.34
CA ASP A 107 18.45 -7.97 16.50
C ASP A 107 18.20 -8.61 15.12
N ASN A 108 17.43 -9.71 15.07
CA ASN A 108 17.04 -10.37 13.81
C ASN A 108 16.16 -9.52 12.90
N HIS A 109 15.41 -8.56 13.45
CA HIS A 109 14.54 -7.64 12.69
C HIS A 109 15.08 -6.20 12.66
N ALA A 110 16.21 -5.94 13.32
CA ALA A 110 16.77 -4.60 13.47
C ALA A 110 17.21 -4.02 12.14
N LYS A 111 17.73 -4.86 11.23
CA LYS A 111 18.21 -4.43 9.91
C LYS A 111 17.08 -3.79 9.10
N GLU A 112 15.93 -4.46 9.01
CA GLU A 112 14.76 -4.00 8.27
C GLU A 112 14.19 -2.72 8.90
N ALA A 113 14.09 -2.69 10.23
CA ALA A 113 13.59 -1.52 10.96
C ALA A 113 14.51 -0.30 10.80
N LEU A 114 15.83 -0.47 10.95
CA LEU A 114 16.82 0.60 10.79
C LEU A 114 16.91 1.08 9.34
N MET A 115 16.73 0.18 8.37
CA MET A 115 16.70 0.55 6.96
C MET A 115 15.52 1.48 6.66
N MET A 116 14.30 1.13 7.13
CA MET A 116 13.13 2.00 6.97
C MET A 116 13.33 3.35 7.67
N ALA A 117 13.82 3.35 8.92
CA ALA A 117 14.10 4.60 9.63
C ALA A 117 15.13 5.48 8.88
N SER A 118 16.19 4.89 8.35
CA SER A 118 17.23 5.60 7.60
C SER A 118 16.68 6.20 6.30
N ILE A 119 15.84 5.46 5.57
CA ILE A 119 15.15 5.96 4.38
C ILE A 119 14.28 7.16 4.74
N LEU A 120 13.48 7.07 5.81
CA LEU A 120 12.60 8.17 6.22
C LEU A 120 13.40 9.42 6.63
N PHE A 121 14.54 9.25 7.31
CA PHE A 121 15.44 10.36 7.64
C PHE A 121 16.07 10.98 6.39
N ALA A 122 16.59 10.15 5.47
CA ALA A 122 17.18 10.62 4.22
C ALA A 122 16.15 11.33 3.34
N ALA A 123 14.95 10.78 3.22
CA ALA A 123 13.83 11.39 2.54
C ALA A 123 13.42 12.72 3.18
N GLY A 124 13.36 12.80 4.52
CA GLY A 124 13.09 14.03 5.24
C GLY A 124 14.15 15.11 4.97
N ALA A 125 15.43 14.75 4.98
CA ALA A 125 16.52 15.65 4.62
C ALA A 125 16.43 16.10 3.15
N PHE A 126 16.17 15.16 2.24
CA PHE A 126 16.00 15.42 0.81
C PHE A 126 14.84 16.38 0.55
N ILE A 127 13.63 16.07 1.05
CA ILE A 127 12.46 16.94 0.97
C ILE A 127 12.77 18.30 1.57
N GLY A 128 13.44 18.35 2.72
CA GLY A 128 13.86 19.59 3.37
C GLY A 128 14.74 20.45 2.46
N ILE A 129 15.74 19.84 1.81
CA ILE A 129 16.58 20.53 0.82
C ILE A 129 15.73 21.02 -0.35
N MET A 130 14.91 20.16 -0.96
CA MET A 130 14.09 20.54 -2.12
C MET A 130 13.09 21.68 -1.83
N GLN A 131 12.55 21.72 -0.61
CA GLN A 131 11.64 22.78 -0.16
C GLN A 131 12.40 24.08 0.12
N LYS A 132 13.54 24.01 0.82
CA LYS A 132 14.33 25.19 1.21
C LYS A 132 15.14 25.78 0.07
N SER A 133 15.47 25.00 -0.96
CA SER A 133 16.14 25.45 -2.17
C SER A 133 15.17 25.95 -3.26
N GLU A 134 13.86 25.94 -2.98
CA GLU A 134 12.79 26.28 -3.94
C GLU A 134 12.73 25.37 -5.17
N MET A 135 13.43 24.23 -5.17
CA MET A 135 13.41 23.29 -6.29
C MET A 135 12.01 22.70 -6.53
N ILE A 136 11.25 22.40 -5.46
CA ILE A 136 9.84 21.98 -5.60
C ILE A 136 9.01 23.07 -6.28
N THR A 137 9.21 24.34 -5.92
CA THR A 137 8.50 25.48 -6.50
C THR A 137 8.85 25.66 -7.98
N ALA A 138 10.13 25.54 -8.34
CA ALA A 138 10.55 25.65 -9.73
C ALA A 138 9.97 24.52 -10.60
N MET A 139 10.00 23.28 -10.08
CA MET A 139 9.44 22.11 -10.78
C MET A 139 7.91 22.21 -10.90
N SER A 140 7.22 22.69 -9.86
CA SER A 140 5.77 22.89 -9.92
C SER A 140 5.40 24.01 -10.88
N ASN A 141 6.11 25.14 -10.88
CA ASN A 141 5.89 26.22 -11.85
C ASN A 141 6.03 25.73 -13.29
N PHE A 142 7.08 24.95 -13.59
CA PHE A 142 7.25 24.34 -14.91
C PHE A 142 6.06 23.47 -15.31
N LEU A 143 5.54 22.67 -14.38
CA LEU A 143 4.34 21.85 -14.62
C LEU A 143 3.08 22.70 -14.81
N VAL A 144 2.91 23.78 -14.04
CA VAL A 144 1.79 24.72 -14.18
C VAL A 144 1.85 25.41 -15.55
N GLU A 145 3.01 25.91 -15.97
CA GLU A 145 3.20 26.57 -17.26
C GLU A 145 2.96 25.62 -18.45
N SER A 146 3.29 24.34 -18.26
CA SER A 146 3.09 23.30 -19.29
C SER A 146 1.65 22.80 -19.38
N ILE A 147 0.85 22.95 -18.31
CA ILE A 147 -0.53 22.47 -18.23
C ILE A 147 -1.48 23.66 -18.48
N PRO A 148 -2.39 23.59 -19.48
CA PRO A 148 -3.40 24.62 -19.67
C PRO A 148 -4.21 24.86 -18.39
N GLU A 149 -4.53 26.11 -18.04
CA GLU A 149 -5.29 26.44 -16.81
C GLU A 149 -6.60 25.64 -16.67
N SER A 150 -7.28 25.37 -17.80
CA SER A 150 -8.49 24.54 -17.83
C SER A 150 -8.26 23.09 -17.36
N SER A 151 -7.03 22.60 -17.51
CA SER A 151 -6.62 21.23 -17.17
C SER A 151 -6.15 21.09 -15.73
N GLY A 152 -5.78 22.20 -15.06
CA GLY A 152 -5.29 22.21 -13.68
C GLY A 152 -6.26 21.52 -12.70
N LYS A 153 -7.57 21.75 -12.86
CA LYS A 153 -8.66 21.13 -12.07
C LYS A 153 -8.67 19.59 -12.11
N TYR A 154 -8.08 19.00 -13.14
CA TYR A 154 -8.02 17.55 -13.33
C TYR A 154 -6.73 16.94 -12.79
N LEU A 155 -5.82 17.71 -12.19
CA LEU A 155 -4.55 17.20 -11.68
C LEU A 155 -4.70 16.04 -10.67
N PRO A 156 -5.64 16.07 -9.68
CA PRO A 156 -5.90 14.90 -8.83
C PRO A 156 -6.39 13.69 -9.63
N ILE A 157 -7.24 13.90 -10.64
CA ILE A 157 -7.78 12.82 -11.48
C ILE A 157 -6.65 12.19 -12.31
N ILE A 158 -5.81 13.01 -12.94
CA ILE A 158 -4.63 12.55 -13.69
C ILE A 158 -3.70 11.76 -12.78
N THR A 159 -3.45 12.28 -11.56
CA THR A 159 -2.66 11.57 -10.56
C THR A 159 -3.27 10.22 -10.23
N GLY A 160 -4.59 10.15 -10.01
CA GLY A 160 -5.30 8.90 -9.73
C GLY A 160 -5.19 7.89 -10.88
N VAL A 161 -5.34 8.33 -12.13
CA VAL A 161 -5.19 7.47 -13.31
C VAL A 161 -3.75 6.95 -13.43
N LEU A 162 -2.75 7.83 -13.27
CA LEU A 162 -1.34 7.47 -13.42
C LEU A 162 -0.75 6.75 -12.21
N SER A 163 -1.42 6.76 -11.06
CA SER A 163 -0.91 6.21 -9.80
C SER A 163 -0.58 4.71 -9.87
N MET A 164 -1.42 3.91 -10.54
CA MET A 164 -1.18 2.48 -10.70
C MET A 164 -0.01 2.20 -11.66
N PRO A 165 0.05 2.77 -12.89
CA PRO A 165 1.22 2.64 -13.76
C PRO A 165 2.52 3.16 -13.14
N ALA A 166 2.45 4.26 -12.38
CA ALA A 166 3.60 4.81 -11.68
C ALA A 166 4.22 3.82 -10.67
N SER A 167 3.44 2.87 -10.16
CA SER A 167 3.94 1.79 -9.27
C SER A 167 4.92 0.83 -9.96
N LEU A 168 4.95 0.80 -11.29
CA LEU A 168 5.93 0.01 -12.04
C LEU A 168 7.30 0.69 -12.10
N LEU A 169 7.34 2.02 -11.95
CA LEU A 169 8.54 2.84 -12.08
C LEU A 169 9.07 3.33 -10.72
N PHE A 170 8.17 3.54 -9.76
CA PHE A 170 8.49 4.10 -8.46
C PHE A 170 8.04 3.17 -7.35
N ASP A 171 8.95 2.92 -6.41
CA ASP A 171 8.62 2.33 -5.11
C ASP A 171 7.85 3.36 -4.25
N PRO A 172 7.21 2.93 -3.14
CA PRO A 172 6.45 3.84 -2.30
C PRO A 172 7.30 5.04 -1.84
N ASP A 173 8.52 4.82 -1.36
CA ASP A 173 9.33 5.88 -0.75
C ASP A 173 9.71 6.93 -1.79
N SER A 174 10.21 6.51 -2.95
CA SER A 174 10.56 7.41 -4.05
C SER A 174 9.35 8.22 -4.56
N PHE A 175 8.17 7.59 -4.66
CA PHE A 175 6.97 8.28 -5.13
C PHE A 175 6.43 9.28 -4.10
N TYR A 176 6.22 8.83 -2.86
CA TYR A 176 5.58 9.65 -1.82
C TYR A 176 6.49 10.76 -1.30
N PHE A 177 7.82 10.57 -1.32
CA PHE A 177 8.76 11.58 -0.87
C PHE A 177 9.34 12.43 -2.01
N GLY A 178 9.46 11.90 -3.22
CA GLY A 178 9.99 12.64 -4.36
C GLY A 178 8.92 13.31 -5.21
N ILE A 179 7.96 12.52 -5.71
CA ILE A 179 7.00 12.97 -6.74
C ILE A 179 5.78 13.66 -6.13
N LEU A 180 5.18 13.05 -5.10
CA LEU A 180 3.94 13.56 -4.52
C LEU A 180 4.04 15.00 -3.99
N PRO A 181 5.14 15.45 -3.37
CA PRO A 181 5.28 16.85 -2.93
C PRO A 181 5.24 17.84 -4.10
N ILE A 182 5.85 17.48 -5.25
CA ILE A 182 5.82 18.30 -6.46
C ILE A 182 4.40 18.42 -6.98
N LEU A 183 3.68 17.29 -7.11
CA LEU A 183 2.29 17.26 -7.57
C LEU A 183 1.35 18.02 -6.61
N SER A 184 1.57 17.87 -5.30
CA SER A 184 0.78 18.53 -4.26
C SER A 184 0.99 20.05 -4.27
N ASN A 185 2.23 20.50 -4.50
CA ASN A 185 2.55 21.92 -4.62
C ASN A 185 1.96 22.52 -5.91
N THR A 186 2.06 21.79 -7.03
CA THR A 186 1.43 22.15 -8.31
C THR A 186 -0.08 22.29 -8.16
N ALA A 187 -0.73 21.35 -7.46
CA ALA A 187 -2.17 21.41 -7.18
C ALA A 187 -2.56 22.64 -6.36
N ALA A 188 -1.77 23.00 -5.35
CA ALA A 188 -2.02 24.19 -4.55
C ALA A 188 -1.98 25.49 -5.37
N GLN A 189 -1.13 25.56 -6.41
CA GLN A 189 -1.09 26.71 -7.32
C GLN A 189 -2.34 26.81 -8.22
N PHE A 190 -3.04 25.71 -8.46
CA PHE A 190 -4.33 25.67 -9.15
C PHE A 190 -5.53 25.79 -8.19
N ASP A 191 -5.32 26.25 -6.95
CA ASP A 191 -6.33 26.33 -5.89
C ASP A 191 -6.97 24.99 -5.52
N ILE A 192 -6.25 23.88 -5.74
CA ILE A 192 -6.70 22.52 -5.38
C ILE A 192 -6.05 22.11 -4.07
N PRO A 193 -6.82 21.55 -3.11
CA PRO A 193 -6.23 21.06 -1.88
C PRO A 193 -5.18 19.96 -2.13
N ALA A 194 -3.99 20.11 -1.55
CA ALA A 194 -2.89 19.15 -1.68
C ALA A 194 -3.30 17.71 -1.30
N PHE A 195 -4.20 17.56 -0.32
CA PHE A 195 -4.69 16.24 0.09
C PHE A 195 -5.44 15.51 -1.03
N ALA A 196 -6.04 16.22 -2.00
CA ALA A 196 -6.78 15.59 -3.09
C ALA A 196 -5.85 14.77 -3.99
N VAL A 197 -4.65 15.28 -4.25
CA VAL A 197 -3.60 14.56 -4.99
C VAL A 197 -3.08 13.38 -4.18
N GLY A 198 -2.85 13.56 -2.87
CA GLY A 198 -2.44 12.47 -1.98
C GLY A 198 -3.48 11.35 -1.92
N ARG A 199 -4.77 11.70 -1.83
CA ARG A 199 -5.87 10.74 -1.87
C ARG A 199 -5.95 10.02 -3.21
N ALA A 200 -5.79 10.75 -4.32
CA ALA A 200 -5.76 10.15 -5.65
C ALA A 200 -4.60 9.15 -5.82
N ALA A 201 -3.41 9.52 -5.36
CA ALA A 201 -2.22 8.70 -5.45
C ALA A 201 -2.40 7.35 -4.76
N ILE A 202 -2.96 7.34 -3.55
CA ILE A 202 -3.14 6.12 -2.75
C ILE A 202 -4.10 5.12 -3.40
N LEU A 203 -5.00 5.54 -4.28
CA LEU A 203 -5.93 4.62 -4.94
C LEU A 203 -5.23 3.60 -5.85
N GLY A 204 -4.12 3.97 -6.49
CA GLY A 204 -3.37 3.05 -7.34
C GLY A 204 -1.95 2.82 -6.90
N GLN A 205 -1.25 3.85 -6.42
CA GLN A 205 0.17 3.77 -6.10
C GLN A 205 0.38 2.84 -4.90
N MET A 206 0.96 1.68 -5.18
CA MET A 206 1.25 0.61 -4.21
C MET A 206 0.02 0.08 -3.44
N THR A 207 -1.20 0.39 -3.91
CA THR A 207 -2.43 -0.29 -3.51
C THR A 207 -2.79 -1.38 -4.52
N THR A 208 -3.06 -1.00 -5.77
CA THR A 208 -3.33 -1.95 -6.86
C THR A 208 -2.09 -2.23 -7.69
N GLY A 209 -1.13 -1.31 -7.73
CA GLY A 209 0.14 -1.47 -8.42
C GLY A 209 1.15 -2.35 -7.67
N PHE A 210 0.95 -2.55 -6.35
CA PHE A 210 1.81 -3.40 -5.51
C PHE A 210 2.01 -4.82 -6.04
N PRO A 211 0.96 -5.61 -6.36
CA PRO A 211 1.09 -7.00 -6.80
C PRO A 211 1.70 -7.18 -8.19
N VAL A 212 1.97 -6.10 -8.93
CA VAL A 212 2.56 -6.15 -10.28
C VAL A 212 3.87 -5.40 -10.36
N SER A 213 4.29 -4.72 -9.28
CA SER A 213 5.49 -3.92 -9.28
C SER A 213 6.74 -4.80 -9.22
N PRO A 214 7.75 -4.57 -10.08
CA PRO A 214 9.05 -5.23 -9.98
C PRO A 214 9.88 -4.69 -8.81
N LEU A 215 9.35 -3.72 -8.04
CA LEU A 215 10.04 -3.06 -6.93
C LEU A 215 9.63 -3.65 -5.58
N THR A 216 8.70 -4.62 -5.55
CA THR A 216 8.17 -5.23 -4.33
C THR A 216 8.57 -6.70 -4.24
N GLY A 217 9.29 -7.07 -3.17
CA GLY A 217 9.76 -8.45 -2.96
C GLY A 217 8.62 -9.47 -2.79
N SER A 218 7.46 -9.04 -2.29
CA SER A 218 6.24 -9.84 -2.18
C SER A 218 5.73 -10.35 -3.54
N THR A 219 5.87 -9.55 -4.59
CA THR A 219 5.52 -9.97 -5.96
C THR A 219 6.41 -11.12 -6.41
N PHE A 220 7.72 -11.03 -6.13
CA PHE A 220 8.68 -12.10 -6.44
C PHE A 220 8.41 -13.38 -5.64
N LEU A 221 8.01 -13.26 -4.37
CA LEU A 221 7.60 -14.40 -3.56
C LEU A 221 6.38 -15.11 -4.16
N LEU A 222 5.33 -14.35 -4.53
CA LEU A 222 4.12 -14.91 -5.13
C LEU A 222 4.40 -15.64 -6.45
N ILE A 223 5.15 -15.02 -7.35
CA ILE A 223 5.48 -15.65 -8.64
C ILE A 223 6.41 -16.86 -8.45
N GLY A 224 7.32 -16.82 -7.47
CA GLY A 224 8.19 -17.94 -7.12
C GLY A 224 7.40 -19.15 -6.62
N LEU A 225 6.34 -18.94 -5.83
CA LEU A 225 5.46 -20.00 -5.34
C LEU A 225 4.53 -20.56 -6.42
N THR A 226 4.18 -19.76 -7.43
CA THR A 226 3.25 -20.16 -8.49
C THR A 226 3.95 -20.70 -9.74
N GLY A 227 5.27 -20.52 -9.84
CA GLY A 227 6.06 -20.92 -11.01
C GLY A 227 5.75 -20.10 -12.27
N VAL A 228 5.11 -18.94 -12.13
CA VAL A 228 4.73 -18.06 -13.25
C VAL A 228 5.81 -17.02 -13.48
N GLU A 229 6.11 -16.68 -14.73
CA GLU A 229 7.03 -15.59 -15.04
C GLU A 229 6.41 -14.21 -14.74
N LEU A 230 7.21 -13.27 -14.26
CA LEU A 230 6.75 -11.92 -13.90
C LEU A 230 6.05 -11.21 -15.06
N GLY A 231 6.58 -11.32 -16.28
CA GLY A 231 6.02 -10.66 -17.46
C GLY A 231 4.61 -11.17 -17.80
N GLU A 232 4.39 -12.48 -17.72
CA GLU A 232 3.07 -13.09 -17.96
C GLU A 232 2.07 -12.71 -16.85
N HIS A 233 2.52 -12.69 -15.60
CA HIS A 233 1.73 -12.19 -14.47
C HIS A 233 1.33 -10.73 -14.66
N GLN A 234 2.28 -9.86 -15.01
CA GLN A 234 2.04 -8.43 -15.27
C GLN A 234 1.06 -8.24 -16.43
N LYS A 235 1.28 -8.91 -17.57
CA LYS A 235 0.43 -8.78 -18.75
C LYS A 235 -1.03 -9.13 -18.46
N LYS A 236 -1.27 -10.13 -17.63
CA LYS A 236 -2.64 -10.53 -17.23
C LYS A 236 -3.21 -9.65 -16.11
N THR A 237 -2.40 -9.25 -15.13
CA THR A 237 -2.89 -8.58 -13.92
C THR A 237 -2.99 -7.07 -14.05
N ILE A 238 -2.09 -6.42 -14.80
CA ILE A 238 -2.08 -4.96 -14.99
C ILE A 238 -3.44 -4.42 -15.47
N PRO A 239 -4.13 -5.00 -16.48
CA PRO A 239 -5.43 -4.50 -16.91
C PRO A 239 -6.49 -4.51 -15.80
N TYR A 240 -6.53 -5.57 -14.97
CA TYR A 240 -7.47 -5.66 -13.85
C TYR A 240 -7.09 -4.70 -12.72
N ALA A 241 -5.81 -4.61 -12.38
CA ALA A 241 -5.32 -3.70 -11.34
C ALA A 241 -5.56 -2.23 -11.71
N PHE A 242 -5.33 -1.88 -12.98
CA PHE A 242 -5.64 -0.55 -13.51
C PHE A 242 -7.14 -0.28 -13.47
N LEU A 243 -7.97 -1.22 -13.94
CA LEU A 243 -9.43 -1.08 -13.91
C LEU A 243 -9.96 -0.92 -12.47
N ALA A 244 -9.41 -1.65 -11.50
CA ALA A 244 -9.73 -1.50 -10.09
C ALA A 244 -9.42 -0.07 -9.61
N THR A 245 -8.26 0.48 -9.95
CA THR A 245 -7.91 1.88 -9.64
C THR A 245 -8.89 2.88 -10.26
N ILE A 246 -9.26 2.68 -11.53
CA ILE A 246 -10.24 3.55 -12.20
C ILE A 246 -11.60 3.49 -11.51
N ILE A 247 -12.08 2.30 -11.14
CA ILE A 247 -13.35 2.14 -10.42
C ILE A 247 -13.30 2.90 -9.09
N MET A 248 -12.24 2.70 -8.31
CA MET A 248 -12.09 3.40 -7.03
C MET A 248 -12.00 4.92 -7.22
N LEU A 249 -11.31 5.39 -8.27
CA LEU A 249 -11.20 6.80 -8.60
C LEU A 249 -12.56 7.40 -8.97
N VAL A 250 -13.35 6.72 -9.81
CA VAL A 250 -14.70 7.16 -10.16
C VAL A 250 -15.58 7.24 -8.91
N VAL A 251 -15.54 6.23 -8.03
CA VAL A 251 -16.29 6.27 -6.77
C VAL A 251 -15.81 7.40 -5.85
N ALA A 252 -14.50 7.67 -5.79
CA ALA A 252 -13.94 8.77 -5.00
C ALA A 252 -14.40 10.15 -5.51
N ILE A 253 -14.55 10.30 -6.83
CA ILE A 253 -15.09 11.52 -7.46
C ILE A 253 -16.59 11.65 -7.14
N LEU A 254 -17.37 10.57 -7.35
CA LEU A 254 -18.83 10.59 -7.16
C LEU A 254 -19.25 10.84 -5.71
N THR A 255 -18.50 10.29 -4.75
CA THR A 255 -18.74 10.49 -3.31
C THR A 255 -18.21 11.83 -2.80
N GLY A 256 -17.41 12.53 -3.61
CA GLY A 256 -16.70 13.74 -3.21
C GLY A 256 -15.49 13.48 -2.30
N ALA A 257 -15.19 12.22 -1.96
CA ALA A 257 -14.06 11.83 -1.11
C ALA A 257 -12.70 12.30 -1.64
N LEU A 258 -12.59 12.54 -2.95
CA LEU A 258 -11.37 13.07 -3.55
C LEU A 258 -11.10 14.53 -3.15
N TYR A 259 -12.16 15.35 -3.00
CA TYR A 259 -12.05 16.80 -2.83
C TYR A 259 -12.56 17.32 -1.47
N ARG A 260 -13.28 16.50 -0.70
CA ARG A 260 -13.80 16.79 0.65
C ARG A 260 -13.14 15.85 1.65
#